data_AF-A0A535FPF8-F1
#
_entry.id   AF-A0A535FPF8-F1
#
_cell.length_a   1.000
_cell.length_b   1.000
_cell.length_c   1.000
_cell.angle_alpha   90.00
_cell.angle_beta   90.00
_cell.angle_gamma   90.00
#
_symmetry.space_group_name_H-M   'P 1'
#
loop_
_entity.id
_entity.type
_entity.pdbx_description
1 polymer ?
#
loop_
_entity_poly.entity_id
_entity_poly.type
_entity_poly.pdbx_seq_one_letter_code
_entity_poly.pdbx_strand_id
1 'polypeptide(L)'
;MYSTALRTLRSVAELVVNYQREFLEKGLRRYLRPLTRAEVAARLNLDEGTISRATAHKYAHLPNGCLMPLSDFFDASLSIKDILRELIQGEDPRHRLSDEALARLLSAQGIAMARRTVTKYREDMGIGSSLERSS
;
A
#
# COMPACT_ATOMS: atom_id res chain seq x y z
N MET A 1 1.74 -24.81 25.66
CA MET A 1 1.33 -24.96 24.25
C MET A 1 1.01 -23.56 23.71
N TYR A 2 1.89 -22.95 22.91
CA TYR A 2 1.66 -21.61 22.36
C TYR A 2 0.45 -21.64 21.40
N SER A 3 -0.43 -20.65 21.49
CA SER A 3 -1.66 -20.60 20.68
C SER A 3 -1.33 -20.52 19.19
N THR A 4 -2.10 -21.22 18.36
CA THR A 4 -1.98 -21.20 16.89
C THR A 4 -1.98 -19.77 16.34
N ALA A 5 -2.69 -18.85 17.00
CA ALA A 5 -2.74 -17.43 16.64
C ALA A 5 -1.37 -16.72 16.77
N LEU A 6 -0.58 -17.02 17.80
CA LEU A 6 0.75 -16.42 17.97
C LEU A 6 1.72 -16.92 16.90
N ARG A 7 1.60 -18.19 16.49
CA ARG A 7 2.39 -18.75 15.39
C ARG A 7 2.06 -18.04 14.07
N THR A 8 0.77 -17.88 13.75
CA THR A 8 0.33 -17.15 12.55
C THR A 8 0.82 -15.70 12.57
N LEU A 9 0.67 -15.00 13.69
CA LEU A 9 1.11 -13.61 13.82
C LEU A 9 2.61 -13.46 13.56
N ARG A 10 3.43 -14.37 14.11
CA ARG A 10 4.88 -14.37 13.85
C ARG A 10 5.19 -14.55 12.37
N SER A 11 4.60 -15.56 11.71
CA SER A 11 4.84 -15.81 10.28
C SER A 11 4.38 -14.64 9.40
N VAL A 12 3.25 -14.01 9.74
CA VAL A 12 2.79 -12.80 9.05
C VAL A 12 3.76 -11.65 9.26
N ALA A 13 4.21 -11.41 10.51
CA ALA A 13 5.14 -10.34 10.81
C ALA A 13 6.49 -10.51 10.10
N GLU A 14 7.04 -11.73 10.07
CA GLU A 14 8.28 -12.05 9.34
C GLU A 14 8.15 -11.78 7.83
N LEU A 15 7.02 -12.18 7.23
CA LEU A 15 6.73 -11.89 5.83
C LEU A 15 6.63 -10.38 5.58
N VAL A 16 5.88 -9.66 6.43
CA VAL A 16 5.72 -8.20 6.32
C VAL A 16 7.06 -7.49 6.44
N VAL A 17 7.90 -7.86 7.40
CA VAL A 17 9.23 -7.25 7.59
C VAL A 17 10.11 -7.44 6.35
N ASN A 18 10.13 -8.64 5.78
CA ASN A 18 10.91 -8.91 4.57
C ASN A 18 10.37 -8.17 3.35
N TYR A 19 9.04 -8.14 3.18
CA TYR A 19 8.39 -7.49 2.04
C TYR A 19 8.50 -5.96 2.11
N GLN A 20 8.44 -5.39 3.31
CA GLN A 20 8.45 -3.95 3.58
C GLN A 20 9.81 -3.42 4.03
N ARG A 21 10.91 -4.14 3.76
CA ARG A 21 12.25 -3.76 4.21
C ARG A 21 12.60 -2.31 3.88
N GLU A 22 12.34 -1.88 2.65
CA GLU A 22 12.64 -0.52 2.21
C GLU A 22 11.83 0.56 2.96
N PHE A 23 10.56 0.27 3.28
CA PHE A 23 9.73 1.13 4.13
C PHE A 23 10.27 1.19 5.56
N LEU A 24 10.64 0.06 6.13
CA LEU A 24 11.14 -0.01 7.51
C LEU A 24 12.50 0.68 7.67
N GLU A 25 13.36 0.62 6.66
CA GLU A 25 14.68 1.26 6.65
C GLU A 25 14.59 2.79 6.44
N LYS A 26 13.78 3.23 5.49
CA LYS A 26 13.70 4.66 5.13
C LYS A 26 12.66 5.42 5.95
N GLY A 27 11.70 4.72 6.56
CA GLY A 27 10.65 5.29 7.41
C GLY A 27 9.61 6.16 6.69
N LEU A 28 9.64 6.22 5.35
CA LEU A 28 8.73 7.05 4.55
C LEU A 28 7.67 6.20 3.87
N ARG A 29 6.40 6.60 3.99
CA ARG A 29 5.23 5.85 3.48
C ARG A 29 5.29 5.52 1.99
N ARG A 30 5.95 6.32 1.16
CA ARG A 30 6.14 6.04 -0.27
C ARG A 30 6.86 4.73 -0.58
N TYR A 31 7.65 4.23 0.36
CA TYR A 31 8.34 2.95 0.22
C TYR A 31 7.50 1.76 0.71
N LEU A 32 6.30 2.02 1.24
CA LEU A 32 5.35 0.98 1.62
C LEU A 32 4.82 0.33 0.35
N ARG A 33 5.21 -0.92 0.14
CA ARG A 33 4.82 -1.68 -1.03
C ARG A 33 3.39 -2.17 -0.85
N PRO A 34 2.52 -2.08 -1.87
CA PRO A 34 1.18 -2.63 -1.78
C PRO A 34 1.24 -4.12 -1.46
N LEU A 35 0.54 -4.53 -0.42
CA LEU A 35 0.42 -5.93 -0.01
C LEU A 35 -1.02 -6.15 0.40
N THR A 36 -1.64 -7.24 -0.04
CA THR A 36 -3.02 -7.59 0.34
C THR A 36 -3.04 -8.78 1.28
N ARG A 37 -4.11 -8.90 2.08
CA ARG A 37 -4.29 -10.09 2.95
C ARG A 37 -4.39 -11.37 2.12
N ALA A 38 -5.03 -11.31 0.95
CA ALA A 38 -5.13 -12.44 0.02
C ALA A 38 -3.75 -12.92 -0.46
N GLU A 39 -2.83 -12.02 -0.79
CA GLU A 39 -1.47 -12.39 -1.17
C GLU A 39 -0.68 -13.02 0.00
N VAL A 40 -0.84 -12.49 1.21
CA VAL A 40 -0.18 -13.05 2.41
C VAL A 40 -0.74 -14.44 2.73
N ALA A 41 -2.07 -14.59 2.65
CA ALA A 41 -2.78 -15.85 2.80
C ALA A 41 -2.25 -16.90 1.81
N ALA A 42 -2.13 -16.55 0.53
CA ALA A 42 -1.57 -17.42 -0.51
C ALA A 42 -0.11 -17.82 -0.21
N ARG A 43 0.74 -16.87 0.21
CA ARG A 43 2.16 -17.14 0.52
C ARG A 43 2.35 -18.02 1.76
N LEU A 44 1.46 -17.92 2.74
CA LEU A 44 1.53 -18.68 3.99
C LEU A 44 0.66 -19.95 3.98
N ASN A 45 -0.05 -20.22 2.89
CA ASN A 45 -1.03 -21.30 2.77
C ASN A 45 -2.07 -21.28 3.92
N LEU A 46 -2.65 -20.10 4.15
CA LEU A 46 -3.66 -19.82 5.18
C LEU A 46 -4.87 -19.13 4.57
N ASP A 47 -6.00 -19.15 5.27
CA ASP A 47 -7.18 -18.37 4.86
C ASP A 47 -7.01 -16.88 5.14
N GLU A 48 -7.56 -16.04 4.27
CA GLU A 48 -7.57 -14.58 4.45
C GLU A 48 -8.22 -14.16 5.78
N GLY A 49 -9.32 -14.81 6.16
CA GLY A 49 -9.99 -14.55 7.45
C GLY A 49 -9.10 -14.87 8.66
N THR A 50 -8.19 -15.83 8.54
CA THR A 50 -7.22 -16.16 9.58
C THR A 50 -6.16 -15.07 9.72
N ILE A 51 -5.68 -14.51 8.60
CA ILE A 51 -4.77 -13.35 8.61
C ILE A 51 -5.47 -12.12 9.19
N SER A 52 -6.72 -11.86 8.80
CA SER A 52 -7.52 -10.75 9.31
C SER A 52 -7.67 -10.81 10.83
N ARG A 53 -8.09 -11.95 11.37
CA ARG A 53 -8.21 -12.15 12.83
C ARG A 53 -6.88 -12.05 13.56
N ALA A 54 -5.80 -12.63 13.00
CA ALA A 54 -4.49 -12.61 13.63
C ALA A 54 -3.89 -11.20 13.71
N THR A 55 -4.20 -10.35 12.74
CA THR A 55 -3.64 -8.98 12.62
C THR A 55 -4.56 -7.91 13.24
N ALA A 56 -5.82 -8.25 13.53
CA ALA A 56 -6.79 -7.33 14.14
C ALA A 56 -6.36 -6.85 15.53
N HIS A 57 -6.50 -5.54 15.74
CA HIS A 57 -6.12 -4.85 16.99
C HIS A 57 -4.68 -5.14 17.43
N LYS A 58 -3.76 -5.35 16.47
CA LYS A 58 -2.32 -5.45 16.70
C LYS A 58 -1.64 -4.26 16.07
N TYR A 59 -0.53 -3.84 16.69
CA TYR A 59 0.27 -2.71 16.27
C TYR A 59 1.71 -3.16 16.11
N ALA A 60 2.36 -2.68 15.07
CA ALA A 60 3.80 -2.76 14.89
C ALA A 60 4.45 -1.51 15.47
N HIS A 61 5.49 -1.71 16.28
CA HIS A 61 6.41 -0.66 16.65
C HIS A 61 7.49 -0.58 15.57
N LEU A 62 7.53 0.54 14.85
CA LEU A 62 8.44 0.75 13.72
C LEU A 62 9.80 1.26 14.18
N PRO A 63 10.88 1.07 13.39
CA PRO A 63 12.22 1.57 13.71
C PRO A 63 12.30 3.09 13.89
N ASN A 64 11.41 3.84 13.25
CA ASN A 64 11.30 5.30 13.38
C ASN A 64 10.56 5.76 14.66
N GLY A 65 10.14 4.83 15.53
CA GLY A 65 9.42 5.11 16.77
C GLY A 65 7.91 5.26 16.61
N CYS A 66 7.35 5.13 15.40
CA CYS A 66 5.91 5.17 15.19
C CYS A 66 5.23 3.85 15.54
N LEU A 67 4.03 3.93 16.12
CA LEU A 67 3.11 2.81 16.24
C LEU A 67 2.15 2.82 15.03
N MET A 68 2.10 1.70 14.30
CA MET A 68 1.26 1.54 13.12
C MET A 68 0.37 0.31 13.30
N PRO A 69 -0.95 0.39 13.06
CA PRO A 69 -1.81 -0.79 13.02
C PRO A 69 -1.29 -1.81 12.01
N LEU A 70 -1.28 -3.08 12.38
CA LEU A 70 -0.79 -4.14 11.51
C LEU A 70 -1.67 -4.29 10.26
N SER A 71 -2.95 -3.92 10.37
CA SER A 71 -3.90 -3.87 9.26
C SER A 71 -3.48 -2.96 8.12
N ASP A 72 -2.75 -1.89 8.43
CA ASP A 72 -2.44 -0.83 7.47
C ASP A 72 -1.37 -1.27 6.46
N PHE A 73 -0.54 -2.25 6.84
CA PHE A 73 0.38 -2.90 5.90
C PHE A 73 -0.35 -3.69 4.81
N PHE A 74 -1.62 -4.04 5.03
CA PHE A 74 -2.43 -4.79 4.08
C PHE A 74 -3.43 -3.92 3.32
N ASP A 75 -3.42 -2.61 3.54
CA ASP A 75 -4.23 -1.66 2.79
C ASP A 75 -3.44 -1.12 1.59
N ALA A 76 -3.55 -1.84 0.48
CA ALA A 76 -2.96 -1.43 -0.79
C ALA A 76 -3.47 -0.05 -1.26
N SER A 77 -4.68 0.37 -0.87
CA SER A 77 -5.23 1.65 -1.34
C SER A 77 -4.49 2.85 -0.75
N LEU A 78 -4.04 2.75 0.51
CA LEU A 78 -3.29 3.83 1.17
C LEU A 78 -1.93 4.08 0.51
N SER A 79 -1.16 3.01 0.30
CA SER A 79 0.16 3.10 -0.37
C SER A 79 0.02 3.63 -1.80
N ILE A 80 -0.96 3.15 -2.55
CA ILE A 80 -1.17 3.58 -3.94
C ILE A 80 -1.61 5.04 -4.02
N LYS A 81 -2.48 5.51 -3.11
CA LYS A 81 -2.89 6.92 -3.04
C LYS A 81 -1.69 7.84 -2.76
N ASP A 82 -0.78 7.43 -1.86
CA ASP A 82 0.43 8.20 -1.58
C ASP A 82 1.37 8.26 -2.79
N ILE A 83 1.58 7.14 -3.50
CA ILE A 83 2.38 7.10 -4.74
C ILE A 83 1.75 8.00 -5.82
N LEU A 84 0.42 7.90 -6.01
CA LEU A 84 -0.30 8.75 -6.95
C LEU A 84 -0.13 10.24 -6.63
N ARG A 85 -0.19 10.61 -5.35
CA ARG A 85 0.01 11.99 -4.91
C ARG A 85 1.42 12.48 -5.26
N GLU A 86 2.46 11.69 -5.02
CA GLU A 86 3.84 12.06 -5.37
C GLU A 86 4.03 12.20 -6.88
N LEU A 87 3.49 11.26 -7.68
CA LEU A 87 3.54 11.35 -9.15
C LEU A 87 2.87 12.61 -9.67
N ILE A 88 1.73 12.99 -9.09
CA ILE A 88 0.99 14.19 -9.46
C ILE A 88 1.71 15.46 -8.99
N GLN A 89 2.33 15.46 -7.81
CA GLN A 89 3.09 16.60 -7.29
C GLN A 89 4.42 16.83 -8.04
N GLY A 90 5.03 15.76 -8.56
CA GLY A 90 6.26 15.82 -9.34
C GLY A 90 6.06 15.99 -10.85
N GLU A 91 4.82 16.14 -11.33
CA GLU A 91 4.54 16.30 -12.76
C GLU A 91 5.05 17.64 -13.30
N ASP A 92 5.42 17.67 -14.59
CA ASP A 92 5.69 18.93 -15.27
C ASP A 92 4.36 19.70 -15.44
N PRO A 93 4.25 20.95 -14.95
CA PRO A 93 3.05 21.77 -15.16
C PRO A 93 2.66 21.94 -16.63
N ARG A 94 3.62 21.83 -17.57
CA ARG A 94 3.41 21.89 -19.02
C ARG A 94 2.93 20.57 -19.60
N HIS A 95 3.12 19.47 -18.89
CA HIS A 95 2.76 18.12 -19.33
C HIS A 95 2.15 17.31 -18.18
N ARG A 96 0.98 17.74 -17.73
CA ARG A 96 0.26 17.07 -16.64
C ARG A 96 -0.09 15.63 -16.98
N LEU A 97 0.08 14.74 -16.01
CA LEU A 97 -0.14 13.31 -16.21
C LEU A 97 -1.65 13.02 -16.28
N SER A 98 -2.08 12.34 -17.34
CA SER A 98 -3.45 11.81 -17.45
C SER A 98 -3.63 10.58 -16.54
N ASP A 99 -4.87 10.25 -16.19
CA ASP A 99 -5.19 9.05 -15.41
C ASP A 99 -4.64 7.77 -16.08
N GLU A 100 -4.55 7.76 -17.41
CA GLU A 100 -3.97 6.65 -18.17
C GLU A 100 -2.44 6.60 -18.06
N ALA A 101 -1.77 7.75 -18.10
CA ALA A 101 -0.33 7.83 -17.87
C ALA A 101 0.04 7.40 -16.44
N LEU A 102 -0.73 7.83 -15.44
CA LEU A 102 -0.58 7.41 -14.05
C LEU A 102 -0.75 5.89 -13.89
N ALA A 103 -1.76 5.30 -14.53
CA ALA A 103 -1.96 3.85 -14.52
C ALA A 103 -0.77 3.09 -15.15
N ARG A 104 -0.19 3.62 -16.24
CA ARG A 104 1.01 3.02 -16.87
C ARG A 104 2.23 3.11 -15.97
N LEU A 105 2.44 4.25 -15.30
CA LEU A 105 3.55 4.44 -14.35
C LEU A 105 3.44 3.48 -13.16
N LEU A 106 2.24 3.33 -12.58
CA LEU A 106 1.98 2.34 -11.53
C LEU A 106 2.24 0.91 -12.02
N SER A 107 1.78 0.58 -13.23
CA SER A 107 2.01 -0.74 -13.83
C SER A 107 3.51 -1.03 -14.04
N ALA A 108 4.30 -0.01 -14.45
CA ALA A 108 5.75 -0.12 -14.56
C ALA A 108 6.45 -0.36 -13.21
N GLN A 109 5.83 0.06 -12.11
CA GLN A 109 6.27 -0.24 -10.73
C GLN A 109 5.74 -1.60 -10.21
N GLY A 110 5.09 -2.40 -11.07
CA GLY A 110 4.49 -3.69 -10.70
C GLY A 110 3.08 -3.61 -10.12
N ILE A 111 2.47 -2.43 -10.10
CA ILE A 111 1.13 -2.19 -9.56
C ILE A 111 0.15 -2.06 -10.72
N ALA A 112 -0.28 -3.20 -11.27
CA ALA A 112 -1.24 -3.22 -12.37
C ALA A 112 -2.60 -2.68 -11.89
N MET A 113 -3.05 -1.57 -12.47
CA MET A 113 -4.29 -0.92 -12.09
C MET A 113 -5.03 -0.36 -13.31
N ALA A 114 -6.35 -0.50 -13.31
CA ALA A 114 -7.19 0.09 -14.34
C ALA A 114 -7.29 1.61 -14.19
N ARG A 115 -7.37 2.33 -15.32
CA ARG A 115 -7.59 3.79 -15.36
C ARG A 115 -8.72 4.24 -14.42
N ARG A 116 -9.87 3.54 -14.43
CA ARG A 116 -11.03 3.89 -13.60
C ARG A 116 -10.72 3.86 -12.10
N THR A 117 -9.86 2.95 -11.66
CA THR A 117 -9.43 2.87 -10.25
C THR A 117 -8.52 4.04 -9.89
N VAL A 118 -7.62 4.43 -10.81
CA VAL A 118 -6.79 5.63 -10.65
C VAL A 118 -7.65 6.89 -10.56
N THR A 119 -8.64 7.05 -11.45
CA THR A 119 -9.62 8.14 -11.40
C THR A 119 -10.32 8.20 -10.04
N LYS A 120 -10.84 7.06 -9.56
CA LYS A 120 -11.51 6.98 -8.26
C LYS A 120 -10.57 7.39 -7.11
N TYR A 121 -9.33 6.89 -7.11
CA TYR A 121 -8.36 7.23 -6.05
C TYR A 121 -7.94 8.71 -6.10
N ARG A 122 -7.83 9.29 -7.29
CA ARG A 122 -7.58 10.72 -7.49
C ARG A 122 -8.72 11.58 -6.93
N GLU A 123 -9.96 11.20 -7.22
CA GLU A 123 -11.17 11.87 -6.71
C GLU A 123 -11.30 11.75 -5.18
N ASP A 124 -11.06 10.56 -4.62
CA ASP A 124 -11.03 10.33 -3.17
C ASP A 124 -9.99 11.23 -2.46
N MET A 125 -8.93 11.63 -3.16
CA MET A 125 -7.89 12.53 -2.66
C MET A 125 -8.22 14.01 -2.89
N GLY A 126 -9.35 14.34 -3.51
CA GLY A 126 -9.73 15.71 -3.85
C GLY A 126 -8.88 16.35 -4.95
N ILE A 127 -8.18 15.55 -5.75
CA ILE A 127 -7.31 16.05 -6.82
C ILE A 127 -8.13 16.15 -8.10
N GLY A 128 -8.12 17.29 -8.79
CA GLY A 128 -8.80 17.49 -10.08
C GLY A 128 -8.19 16.65 -11.21
N SER A 129 -8.93 16.43 -12.30
CA SER A 129 -8.43 15.75 -13.50
C SER A 129 -7.25 16.50 -14.12
N SER A 130 -6.52 15.85 -15.05
CA SER A 130 -5.46 16.54 -15.81
C SER A 130 -5.95 17.84 -16.48
N LEU A 131 -7.21 17.88 -16.91
CA LEU A 131 -7.83 19.05 -17.53
C LEU A 131 -8.17 20.13 -16.50
N GLU A 132 -8.80 19.76 -15.39
CA GLU A 132 -9.18 20.72 -14.34
C GLU A 132 -7.97 21.35 -13.66
N ARG A 133 -6.85 20.60 -13.58
CA ARG A 133 -5.59 21.13 -13.08
C ARG A 133 -4.90 22.08 -14.07
N SER A 134 -5.25 22.06 -15.36
CA SER A 134 -4.61 22.90 -16.37
C SER A 134 -5.09 24.36 -16.39
N SER A 135 -6.11 24.67 -15.58
CA SER A 135 -6.70 26.01 -15.42
C SER A 135 -6.02 26.85 -14.34
#